data_AF-A0A965N726-F1
#
_entry.id   AF-A0A965N726-F1
#
_cell.length_a   1.000
_cell.length_b   1.000
_cell.length_c   1.000
_cell.angle_alpha   90.00
_cell.angle_beta   90.00
_cell.angle_gamma   90.00
#
_symmetry.space_group_name_H-M   'P 1'
#
loop_
_entity.id
_entity.type
_entity.pdbx_description
1 polymer ?
#
loop_
_entity_poly.entity_id
_entity_poly.type
_entity_poly.pdbx_seq_one_letter_code
_entity_poly.pdbx_strand_id
1 'polypeptide(L)'
;RFLKNKSERWLELRANFGNIFLYNNSTGVGNNYRMSMSGARGNQDLFMEEYNLGRYETSGIWSQQRMNNFGNFSSTSDFGSSSFWMASTNLFTQIPYIPKIIGVFADFGAFYDGATVHSMYNAGIGVRLSGILSISFPFVQSLNMGTDIFTNYQNKIRFTLKLNPLNKGILNQILN
;
A
#
# COMPACT_ATOMS: atom_id res chain seq x y z
N ARG A 1 27.76 -21.39 26.35
CA ARG A 1 26.32 -21.76 26.21
C ARG A 1 25.62 -20.59 25.52
N PHE A 2 25.73 -20.47 24.19
CA PHE A 2 25.19 -19.34 23.42
C PHE A 2 23.88 -19.74 22.75
N LEU A 3 22.84 -18.96 23.02
CA LEU A 3 21.46 -19.18 22.63
C LEU A 3 21.33 -19.31 21.11
N LYS A 4 21.18 -20.56 20.65
CA LYS A 4 20.70 -20.90 19.31
C LYS A 4 19.18 -20.66 19.28
N ASN A 5 18.76 -19.40 19.42
CA ASN A 5 17.35 -19.06 19.37
C ASN A 5 16.96 -19.13 17.89
N LYS A 6 16.38 -20.26 17.47
CA LYS A 6 15.78 -20.42 16.14
C LYS A 6 14.61 -19.45 16.06
N SER A 7 14.86 -18.24 15.60
CA SER A 7 13.82 -17.27 15.38
C SER A 7 13.18 -17.57 14.04
N GLU A 8 11.95 -18.10 14.05
CA GLU A 8 11.18 -18.24 12.81
C GLU A 8 10.99 -16.85 12.19
N ARG A 9 11.29 -16.77 10.89
CA ARG A 9 11.19 -15.57 10.07
C ARG A 9 10.39 -15.89 8.82
N TRP A 10 9.62 -14.92 8.35
CA TRP A 10 8.88 -15.05 7.11
C TRP A 10 9.26 -13.97 6.11
N LEU A 11 9.10 -14.34 4.85
CA LEU A 11 9.22 -13.50 3.68
C LEU A 11 7.92 -13.64 2.90
N GLU A 12 7.35 -12.51 2.49
CA GLU A 12 6.17 -12.47 1.62
C GLU A 12 6.58 -11.81 0.32
N LEU A 13 6.34 -12.53 -0.78
CA LEU A 13 6.36 -11.99 -2.11
C LEU A 13 4.93 -12.00 -2.63
N ARG A 14 4.47 -10.83 -3.09
CA ARG A 14 3.17 -10.68 -3.74
C ARG A 14 3.37 -10.16 -5.15
N ALA A 15 2.62 -10.70 -6.09
CA ALA A 15 2.49 -10.15 -7.44
C ALA A 15 1.04 -9.74 -7.65
N ASN A 16 0.82 -8.55 -8.20
CA ASN A 16 -0.51 -8.03 -8.52
C ASN A 16 -0.55 -7.63 -9.99
N PHE A 17 -1.69 -7.88 -10.63
CA PHE A 17 -1.98 -7.44 -11.99
C PHE A 17 -3.43 -6.97 -12.04
N GLY A 18 -3.67 -5.85 -12.71
CA GLY A 18 -5.00 -5.30 -12.90
C GLY A 18 -5.16 -4.75 -14.31
N ASN A 19 -6.36 -4.93 -14.88
CA ASN A 19 -6.76 -4.37 -16.16
C ASN A 19 -8.23 -3.95 -16.10
N ILE A 20 -8.55 -2.79 -16.66
CA ILE A 20 -9.93 -2.29 -16.80
C ILE A 20 -10.38 -2.44 -18.25
N PHE A 21 -11.43 -3.25 -18.46
CA PHE A 21 -12.00 -3.52 -19.79
C PHE A 21 -13.25 -2.68 -20.13
N LEU A 22 -13.90 -2.07 -19.12
CA LEU A 22 -15.23 -1.47 -19.24
C LEU A 22 -15.23 -0.06 -19.85
N TYR A 23 -14.21 0.72 -19.53
CA TYR A 23 -13.99 2.01 -20.16
C TYR A 23 -13.05 1.72 -21.32
N ASN A 24 -13.42 2.07 -22.55
CA ASN A 24 -12.55 1.96 -23.74
C ASN A 24 -11.31 2.86 -23.57
N ASN A 25 -10.43 2.51 -22.63
CA ASN A 25 -9.10 3.08 -22.48
C ASN A 25 -9.10 4.61 -22.55
N SER A 26 -10.09 5.22 -21.90
CA SER A 26 -10.36 6.65 -21.99
C SER A 26 -9.57 7.41 -20.93
N THR A 27 -8.86 8.44 -21.36
CA THR A 27 -8.29 9.44 -20.47
C THR A 27 -9.43 10.29 -19.91
N GLY A 28 -9.49 10.46 -18.58
CA GLY A 28 -10.56 11.25 -17.93
C GLY A 28 -11.58 10.47 -17.10
N VAL A 29 -11.43 9.15 -16.95
CA VAL A 29 -12.19 8.36 -15.96
C VAL A 29 -12.03 8.98 -14.57
N GLY A 30 -13.10 9.14 -13.81
CA GLY A 30 -13.04 9.71 -12.45
C GLY A 30 -12.14 8.90 -11.52
N ASN A 31 -11.50 9.55 -10.54
CA ASN A 31 -10.53 8.92 -9.63
C ASN A 31 -11.06 7.63 -8.97
N ASN A 32 -12.37 7.59 -8.70
CA ASN A 32 -13.07 6.48 -8.05
C ASN A 32 -13.03 5.16 -8.85
N TYR A 33 -12.79 5.22 -10.16
CA TYR A 33 -12.77 4.05 -11.05
C TYR A 33 -11.38 3.74 -11.61
N ARG A 34 -10.35 4.48 -11.18
CA ARG A 34 -8.96 4.20 -11.57
C ARG A 34 -8.35 3.20 -10.61
N MET A 35 -7.47 2.34 -11.12
CA MET A 35 -6.58 1.55 -10.27
C MET A 35 -5.43 2.44 -9.78
N SER A 36 -4.91 2.16 -8.59
CA SER A 36 -3.82 2.91 -7.96
C SER A 36 -2.67 1.99 -7.57
N MET A 37 -1.45 2.32 -7.97
CA MET A 37 -0.25 1.55 -7.62
C MET A 37 -0.02 1.52 -6.10
N SER A 38 -0.29 2.63 -5.42
CA SER A 38 -0.21 2.79 -3.95
C SER A 38 -1.38 2.16 -3.18
N GLY A 39 -2.32 1.52 -3.89
CA GLY A 39 -3.58 1.05 -3.35
C GLY A 39 -4.66 2.13 -3.30
N ALA A 40 -5.90 1.70 -3.12
CA ALA A 40 -7.08 2.54 -3.12
C ALA A 40 -7.10 3.50 -1.91
N ARG A 41 -7.65 4.69 -2.12
CA ARG A 41 -8.03 5.62 -1.05
C ARG A 41 -9.49 5.40 -0.65
N GLY A 42 -9.90 6.01 0.47
CA GLY A 42 -11.29 5.94 0.94
C GLY A 42 -12.33 6.44 -0.07
N ASN A 43 -11.99 7.36 -0.97
CA ASN A 43 -12.89 7.80 -2.05
C ASN A 43 -13.01 6.80 -3.22
N GLN A 44 -12.11 5.83 -3.32
CA GLN A 44 -12.14 4.74 -4.31
C GLN A 44 -12.84 3.47 -3.77
N ASP A 45 -13.17 3.45 -2.48
CA ASP A 45 -13.91 2.37 -1.82
C ASP A 45 -15.42 2.58 -1.96
N LEU A 46 -15.98 2.06 -3.05
CA LEU A 46 -17.39 2.22 -3.43
C LEU A 46 -18.35 1.47 -2.50
N PHE A 47 -17.91 0.34 -1.92
CA PHE A 47 -18.75 -0.52 -1.07
C PHE A 47 -18.62 -0.22 0.42
N MET A 48 -17.74 0.73 0.80
CA MET A 48 -17.51 1.12 2.18
C MET A 48 -17.13 -0.05 3.10
N GLU A 49 -16.37 -1.00 2.57
CA GLU A 49 -16.06 -2.26 3.25
C GLU A 49 -15.03 -2.08 4.37
N GLU A 50 -14.12 -1.12 4.21
CA GLU A 50 -13.09 -0.82 5.21
C GLU A 50 -13.35 0.53 5.90
N TYR A 51 -13.07 0.57 7.20
CA TYR A 51 -13.14 1.78 7.98
C TYR A 51 -11.98 2.73 7.62
N ASN A 52 -12.33 3.82 6.94
CA ASN A 52 -11.39 4.85 6.51
C ASN A 52 -11.50 6.08 7.40
N LEU A 53 -10.48 6.33 8.21
CA LEU A 53 -10.44 7.43 9.18
C LEU A 53 -10.51 8.80 8.50
N GLY A 54 -9.84 8.94 7.36
CA GLY A 54 -9.83 10.16 6.54
C GLY A 54 -10.40 9.94 5.15
N ARG A 55 -11.61 9.35 5.03
CA ARG A 55 -12.18 8.92 3.73
C ARG A 55 -12.18 10.01 2.64
N TYR A 56 -12.44 11.25 3.04
CA TYR A 56 -12.46 12.43 2.15
C TYR A 56 -11.39 13.46 2.49
N GLU A 57 -10.48 13.13 3.41
CA GLU A 57 -9.39 14.01 3.79
C GLU A 57 -8.37 14.08 2.66
N THR A 58 -7.95 15.30 2.30
CA THR A 58 -6.96 15.54 1.25
C THR A 58 -5.57 15.84 1.82
N SER A 59 -5.46 16.07 3.13
CA SER A 59 -4.21 16.42 3.80
C SER A 59 -4.11 15.82 5.22
N GLY A 60 -2.91 15.87 5.79
CA GLY A 60 -2.64 15.33 7.12
C GLY A 60 -2.38 13.83 7.13
N ILE A 61 -2.25 13.27 8.34
CA ILE A 61 -1.89 11.86 8.50
C ILE A 61 -3.03 10.94 8.06
N TRP A 62 -4.29 11.28 8.34
CA TRP A 62 -5.44 10.42 8.02
C TRP A 62 -5.71 10.25 6.52
N SER A 63 -5.29 11.20 5.68
CA SER A 63 -5.38 11.08 4.22
C SER A 63 -4.35 10.11 3.62
N GLN A 64 -3.37 9.67 4.43
CA GLN A 64 -2.37 8.67 4.04
C GLN A 64 -2.84 7.23 4.18
N GLN A 65 -4.11 7.02 4.58
CA GLN A 65 -4.70 5.69 4.62
C GLN A 65 -4.82 5.12 3.20
N ARG A 66 -4.29 3.92 2.99
CA ARG A 66 -4.40 3.18 1.73
C ARG A 66 -4.85 1.76 2.00
N MET A 67 -5.68 1.23 1.11
CA MET A 67 -6.10 -0.16 1.14
C MET A 67 -5.00 -1.07 0.58
N ASN A 68 -5.01 -2.34 0.97
CA ASN A 68 -4.07 -3.34 0.46
C ASN A 68 -4.62 -4.03 -0.80
N ASN A 69 -4.88 -3.24 -1.85
CA ASN A 69 -5.41 -3.69 -3.14
C ASN A 69 -4.65 -3.04 -4.32
N PHE A 70 -5.05 -3.38 -5.55
CA PHE A 70 -4.42 -2.91 -6.78
C PHE A 70 -2.90 -3.18 -6.79
N GLY A 71 -2.06 -2.14 -6.95
CA GLY A 71 -0.62 -2.30 -6.94
C GLY A 71 0.00 -2.50 -5.55
N ASN A 72 -0.75 -2.19 -4.48
CA ASN A 72 -0.37 -2.43 -3.09
C ASN A 72 1.04 -1.92 -2.68
N PHE A 73 1.53 -0.84 -3.32
CA PHE A 73 2.78 -0.20 -2.92
C PHE A 73 2.70 0.36 -1.50
N SER A 74 3.80 0.22 -0.77
CA SER A 74 4.02 0.82 0.55
C SER A 74 4.33 2.33 0.45
N SER A 75 3.52 3.07 -0.30
CA SER A 75 3.66 4.50 -0.58
C SER A 75 2.31 5.23 -0.50
N THR A 76 2.36 6.54 -0.32
CA THR A 76 1.20 7.43 -0.39
C THR A 76 1.13 8.21 -1.70
N SER A 77 2.01 7.93 -2.66
CA SER A 77 2.09 8.67 -3.93
C SER A 77 0.81 8.50 -4.76
N ASP A 78 0.37 9.60 -5.37
CA ASP A 78 -0.73 9.63 -6.33
C ASP A 78 -0.29 9.34 -7.77
N PHE A 79 1.02 9.41 -8.00
CA PHE A 79 1.62 8.84 -9.20
C PHE A 79 1.40 7.31 -9.19
N GLY A 80 1.09 6.73 -10.34
CA GLY A 80 0.70 5.31 -10.42
C GLY A 80 -0.80 5.04 -10.54
N SER A 81 -1.60 6.05 -10.86
CA SER A 81 -3.03 5.87 -11.14
C SER A 81 -3.26 5.55 -12.62
N SER A 82 -3.99 4.46 -12.93
CA SER A 82 -4.25 4.01 -14.30
C SER A 82 -5.69 3.54 -14.50
N SER A 83 -6.25 3.87 -15.66
CA SER A 83 -7.53 3.32 -16.16
C SER A 83 -7.35 2.15 -17.14
N PHE A 84 -6.11 1.68 -17.32
CA PHE A 84 -5.73 0.70 -18.34
C PHE A 84 -5.27 -0.58 -17.65
N TRP A 85 -3.96 -0.85 -17.66
CA TRP A 85 -3.34 -1.95 -16.95
C TRP A 85 -2.27 -1.45 -15.98
N MET A 86 -2.08 -2.23 -14.92
CA MET A 86 -0.94 -2.10 -14.02
C MET A 86 -0.48 -3.47 -13.52
N ALA A 87 0.79 -3.55 -13.18
CA ALA A 87 1.40 -4.73 -12.58
C ALA A 87 2.36 -4.29 -11.48
N SER A 88 2.43 -5.06 -10.40
CA SER A 88 3.38 -4.81 -9.31
C SER A 88 3.87 -6.11 -8.67
N THR A 89 5.03 -5.99 -8.03
CA THR A 89 5.56 -6.96 -7.10
C THR A 89 5.89 -6.26 -5.79
N ASN A 90 5.52 -6.87 -4.67
CA ASN A 90 5.78 -6.38 -3.32
C ASN A 90 6.53 -7.45 -2.55
N LEU A 91 7.68 -7.08 -1.99
CA LEU A 91 8.47 -7.92 -1.11
C LEU A 91 8.41 -7.36 0.31
N PHE A 92 8.17 -8.22 1.29
CA PHE A 92 8.35 -7.89 2.70
C PHE A 92 9.12 -9.01 3.40
N THR A 93 10.10 -8.64 4.21
CA THR A 93 10.86 -9.60 5.02
C THR A 93 11.11 -9.07 6.42
N GLN A 94 11.01 -9.95 7.41
CA GLN A 94 11.25 -9.60 8.80
C GLN A 94 12.73 -9.38 9.09
N ILE A 95 13.06 -8.33 9.84
CA ILE A 95 14.45 -8.07 10.25
C ILE A 95 14.84 -9.04 11.39
N PRO A 96 16.00 -9.72 11.31
CA PRO A 96 16.53 -10.52 12.42
C PRO A 96 16.69 -9.68 13.70
N TYR A 97 16.55 -10.32 14.87
CA TYR A 97 16.77 -9.69 16.21
C TYR A 97 15.82 -8.55 16.63
N ILE A 98 14.89 -8.12 15.78
CA ILE A 98 13.85 -7.11 16.07
C ILE A 98 12.47 -7.82 16.25
N PRO A 99 11.47 -7.21 16.94
CA PRO A 99 10.12 -7.76 17.00
C PRO A 99 9.56 -8.22 15.65
N LYS A 100 8.86 -9.35 15.63
CA LYS A 100 8.30 -9.99 14.42
C LYS A 100 7.33 -9.09 13.63
N ILE A 101 6.85 -8.00 14.22
CA ILE A 101 5.99 -7.03 13.54
C ILE A 101 6.77 -6.09 12.61
N ILE A 102 8.09 -5.94 12.79
CA ILE A 102 8.92 -5.01 12.03
C ILE A 102 9.67 -5.76 10.93
N GLY A 103 9.66 -5.20 9.73
CA GLY A 103 10.36 -5.73 8.56
C GLY A 103 10.81 -4.64 7.61
N VAL A 104 11.52 -5.03 6.57
CA VAL A 104 11.79 -4.17 5.41
C VAL A 104 10.89 -4.54 4.26
N PHE A 105 10.55 -3.56 3.43
CA PHE A 105 9.80 -3.78 2.20
C PHE A 105 10.56 -3.21 1.00
N ALA A 106 10.27 -3.80 -0.15
CA ALA A 106 10.66 -3.28 -1.46
C ALA A 106 9.54 -3.58 -2.44
N ASP A 107 9.07 -2.55 -3.16
CA ASP A 107 8.04 -2.69 -4.17
C ASP A 107 8.57 -2.21 -5.52
N PHE A 108 8.13 -2.90 -6.58
CA PHE A 108 8.42 -2.54 -7.96
C PHE A 108 7.16 -2.73 -8.80
N GLY A 109 6.94 -1.89 -9.80
CA GLY A 109 5.72 -1.98 -10.59
C GLY A 109 5.77 -1.11 -11.82
N ALA A 110 4.84 -1.37 -12.73
CA ALA A 110 4.65 -0.61 -13.95
C ALA A 110 3.17 -0.44 -14.26
N PHE A 111 2.83 0.67 -14.88
CA PHE A 111 1.46 0.95 -15.33
C PHE A 111 1.48 1.72 -16.64
N TYR A 112 0.40 1.58 -17.41
CA TYR A 112 0.19 2.37 -18.61
C TYR A 112 -0.78 3.51 -18.33
N ASP A 113 -0.42 4.74 -18.71
CA ASP A 113 -1.26 5.93 -18.45
C ASP A 113 -2.18 6.30 -19.62
N GLY A 114 -2.11 5.54 -20.73
CA GLY A 114 -2.80 5.83 -21.99
C GLY A 114 -1.91 6.41 -23.08
N ALA A 115 -0.67 6.78 -22.74
CA ALA A 115 0.33 7.24 -23.70
C ALA A 115 1.62 6.43 -23.58
N THR A 116 2.15 6.27 -22.36
CA THR A 116 3.42 5.58 -22.10
C THR A 116 3.34 4.65 -20.89
N VAL A 117 4.26 3.69 -20.85
CA VAL A 117 4.44 2.81 -19.70
C VAL A 117 5.42 3.47 -18.74
N HIS A 118 4.99 3.66 -17.50
CA HIS A 118 5.82 4.18 -16.42
C HIS A 118 6.15 3.05 -15.45
N SER A 119 7.39 3.04 -14.95
CA SER A 119 7.80 2.17 -13.86
C SER A 119 7.96 2.95 -12.56
N MET A 120 7.74 2.27 -11.43
CA MET A 120 7.83 2.83 -10.10
C MET A 120 8.52 1.84 -9.18
N TYR A 121 9.21 2.35 -8.17
CA TYR A 121 9.73 1.53 -7.08
C TYR A 121 9.82 2.33 -5.79
N ASN A 122 9.73 1.65 -4.66
CA ASN A 122 10.02 2.21 -3.35
C ASN A 122 10.51 1.13 -2.39
N ALA A 123 11.22 1.54 -1.35
CA ALA A 123 11.70 0.64 -0.31
C ALA A 123 11.77 1.37 1.04
N GLY A 124 11.69 0.62 2.13
CA GLY A 124 11.70 1.18 3.47
C GLY A 124 11.44 0.15 4.56
N ILE A 125 11.05 0.65 5.73
CA ILE A 125 10.70 -0.18 6.90
C ILE A 125 9.19 -0.22 7.06
N GLY A 126 8.64 -1.39 7.37
CA GLY A 126 7.22 -1.55 7.66
C GLY A 126 6.98 -2.22 9.00
N VAL A 127 5.87 -1.87 9.62
CA VAL A 127 5.31 -2.50 10.80
C VAL A 127 3.99 -3.17 10.39
N ARG A 128 3.86 -4.48 10.58
CA ARG A 128 2.65 -5.26 10.28
C ARG A 128 2.17 -5.97 11.54
N LEU A 129 0.97 -5.62 11.99
CA LEU A 129 0.30 -6.22 13.14
C LEU A 129 -0.86 -7.11 12.66
N SER A 130 -0.64 -8.43 12.72
CA SER A 130 -1.64 -9.48 12.47
C SER A 130 -2.53 -9.30 11.23
N GLY A 131 -2.02 -8.62 10.19
CA GLY A 131 -2.77 -8.31 8.97
C GLY A 131 -3.86 -7.23 9.10
N ILE A 132 -4.11 -6.69 10.30
CA ILE A 132 -5.12 -5.67 10.58
C ILE A 132 -4.54 -4.27 10.35
N LEU A 133 -3.41 -3.98 11.00
CA LEU A 133 -2.74 -2.68 10.91
C LEU A 133 -1.39 -2.87 10.23
N SER A 134 -1.14 -2.06 9.21
CA SER A 134 0.18 -1.94 8.59
C SER A 134 0.59 -0.48 8.53
N ILE A 135 1.84 -0.17 8.87
CA ILE A 135 2.43 1.16 8.73
C ILE A 135 3.72 1.01 7.94
N SER A 136 3.92 1.85 6.93
CA SER A 136 5.09 1.83 6.06
C SER A 136 5.80 3.17 6.08
N PHE A 137 7.10 3.11 6.33
CA PHE A 137 8.05 4.23 6.36
C PHE A 137 8.98 4.10 5.15
N PRO A 138 8.61 4.67 3.98
CA PRO A 138 9.45 4.60 2.80
C PRO A 138 10.67 5.51 2.97
N PHE A 139 11.84 5.07 2.50
CA PHE A 139 13.10 5.84 2.51
C PHE A 139 13.71 6.00 1.12
N VAL A 140 13.30 5.13 0.19
CA VAL A 140 13.70 5.18 -1.21
C VAL A 140 12.43 5.18 -2.06
N GLN A 141 12.41 6.00 -3.10
CA GLN A 141 11.35 6.01 -4.11
C GLN A 141 11.91 6.44 -5.46
N SER A 142 11.25 6.05 -6.56
CA SER A 142 11.58 6.54 -7.89
C SER A 142 11.26 8.03 -8.06
N LEU A 143 12.02 8.73 -8.89
CA LEU A 143 11.92 10.20 -9.05
C LEU A 143 10.53 10.69 -9.49
N ASN A 144 9.83 9.87 -10.28
CA ASN A 144 8.46 10.16 -10.73
C ASN A 144 7.41 10.11 -9.59
N MET A 145 7.74 9.53 -8.44
CA MET A 145 6.89 9.52 -7.24
C MET A 145 7.04 10.79 -6.39
N GLY A 146 7.99 11.66 -6.74
CA GLY A 146 8.35 12.90 -6.04
C GLY A 146 9.86 13.05 -5.91
N THR A 147 10.33 14.30 -5.94
CA THR A 147 11.76 14.65 -5.97
C THR A 147 12.48 14.51 -4.64
N ASP A 148 11.79 14.75 -3.51
CA ASP A 148 12.34 14.55 -2.17
C ASP A 148 11.35 13.80 -1.29
N ILE A 149 11.78 12.66 -0.76
CA ILE A 149 10.97 11.81 0.12
C ILE A 149 10.91 12.37 1.55
N PHE A 150 11.91 13.14 1.99
CA PHE A 150 12.01 13.62 3.36
C PHE A 150 11.27 14.94 3.59
N THR A 151 11.01 15.71 2.53
CA THR A 151 10.13 16.88 2.60
C THR A 151 8.70 16.44 2.95
N ASN A 152 8.17 17.00 4.05
CA ASN A 152 6.85 16.65 4.61
C ASN A 152 6.66 15.14 4.83
N TYR A 153 7.68 14.50 5.42
CA TYR A 153 7.75 13.04 5.59
C TYR A 153 6.50 12.42 6.23
N GLN A 154 5.80 13.13 7.13
CA GLN A 154 4.56 12.59 7.71
C GLN A 154 3.50 12.23 6.65
N ASN A 155 3.48 12.92 5.51
CA ASN A 155 2.57 12.65 4.40
C ASN A 155 3.07 11.50 3.49
N LYS A 156 4.25 10.94 3.76
CA LYS A 156 4.83 9.78 3.07
C LYS A 156 4.67 8.49 3.86
N ILE A 157 4.34 8.60 5.15
CA ILE A 157 4.04 7.46 6.01
C ILE A 157 2.66 6.92 5.62
N ARG A 158 2.65 5.76 4.96
CA ARG A 158 1.42 5.06 4.61
C ARG A 158 0.96 4.23 5.80
N PHE A 159 -0.34 4.19 6.03
CA PHE A 159 -0.90 3.17 6.90
C PHE A 159 -2.13 2.50 6.25
N THR A 160 -2.41 1.28 6.70
CA THR A 160 -3.59 0.50 6.30
C THR A 160 -4.24 -0.02 7.56
N LEU A 161 -5.55 0.14 7.63
CA LEU A 161 -6.38 -0.38 8.70
C LEU A 161 -7.51 -1.21 8.10
N LYS A 162 -7.39 -2.54 8.23
CA LYS A 162 -8.41 -3.48 7.79
C LYS A 162 -9.40 -3.72 8.91
N LEU A 163 -10.38 -2.83 9.04
CA LEU A 163 -11.51 -3.00 9.95
C LEU A 163 -12.80 -2.88 9.15
N ASN A 164 -13.62 -3.93 9.14
CA ASN A 164 -14.97 -3.89 8.57
C ASN A 164 -15.99 -3.82 9.72
N PRO A 165 -16.70 -2.68 9.91
CA PRO A 165 -17.60 -2.50 11.04
C PRO A 165 -18.82 -3.44 11.02
N LEU A 166 -19.15 -4.03 9.87
CA LEU A 166 -20.25 -4.99 9.73
C LEU A 166 -19.79 -6.43 10.01
N ASN A 167 -18.48 -6.67 10.11
CA ASN A 167 -17.92 -7.98 10.40
C ASN A 167 -17.86 -8.21 11.92
N LYS A 168 -18.82 -8.97 12.45
CA LYS A 168 -18.97 -9.28 13.89
C LYS A 168 -17.76 -10.02 14.52
N GLY A 169 -16.79 -10.47 13.72
CA GLY A 169 -15.61 -11.21 14.16
C GLY A 169 -14.41 -10.36 14.61
N ILE A 170 -14.45 -9.02 14.51
CA ILE A 170 -13.30 -8.14 14.80
C ILE A 170 -12.79 -8.25 16.24
N LEU A 171 -13.69 -8.42 17.22
CA LEU A 171 -13.30 -8.60 18.61
C LEU A 171 -12.46 -9.87 18.80
N ASN A 172 -12.76 -10.95 18.07
CA ASN A 172 -12.02 -12.20 18.13
C ASN A 172 -10.66 -12.14 17.39
N GLN A 173 -10.47 -11.21 16.45
CA GLN A 173 -9.21 -11.00 15.72
C GLN A 173 -8.23 -10.06 16.45
N ILE A 174 -8.74 -9.20 17.33
CA ILE A 174 -7.91 -8.27 18.13
C ILE A 174 -7.45 -8.93 19.44
N LEU A 175 -8.26 -9.83 20.00
CA LEU A 175 -8.04 -10.43 21.33
C LEU A 175 -7.29 -11.77 21.32
N ASN A 176 -6.97 -12.32 20.14
CA ASN A 176 -6.19 -13.55 19.97
C ASN A 176 -4.95 -13.29 19.10
#